data_AF-A0A1A3F8Q5-F1
#
_entry.id   AF-A0A1A3F8Q5-F1
#
_cell.length_a   1.000
_cell.length_b   1.000
_cell.length_c   1.000
_cell.angle_alpha   90.00
_cell.angle_beta   90.00
_cell.angle_gamma   90.00
#
_symmetry.space_group_name_H-M   'P 1'
#
loop_
_entity.id
_entity.type
_entity.pdbx_description
1 polymer ?
#
loop_
_entity_poly.entity_id
_entity_poly.type
_entity_poly.pdbx_seq_one_letter_code
_entity_poly.pdbx_strand_id
1 'polypeptide(L)'
;MPETAYANSGGLSLAYQVFGDGPIELVFAGSFASHVELYWAMPEFQAFMERLATFCRVILFDKAGVGLSDPVPRVRTLDDRAAEIEAVMDAAGFQRAALLGVSEGGPAAMLFAATRPERTRALILTGTAAYLPSQGWDDLDLDPAELRARCIAELGEEYTPSEEQISGFQRFGRAVLSAWGSGEALKCLLPSVRSSRQLGMLERMCASPGMARATLEAAFQIDVRPILPTLTMPTLVVHATRDPGVPVQAGRYLTAHIPNARMVELDGTDHAPWFTDPDKIATEIEELLTGSHATPPPSNRALRTVLFTDIVSSTERVAATGDERWRAILQRFGEITAEAARRYGGTVVKSTGDGYLITFDAPTQGIRCAENLRDGVERLGVEIRIGIHTGECELMDTDIGGIAVHIAARILGQAGGGEILVSRTVRDLVVGSGIGFRERGLVELRGVPGEWELVAVDRHGTGIASREAQLAAAPTPGPRTSMRRSDRAVAVLARRTPWILRGMARLAPITDGGQLAAGTTSR
;
A
#
# COMPACT_ATOMS: atom_id res chain seq x y z
N MET A 1 18.06 2.67 -1.29
CA MET A 1 18.30 2.65 0.17
C MET A 1 19.00 3.95 0.54
N PRO A 2 18.54 4.67 1.57
CA PRO A 2 19.18 5.90 2.04
C PRO A 2 20.63 5.67 2.50
N GLU A 3 21.46 6.71 2.46
CA GLU A 3 22.85 6.65 2.93
C GLU A 3 22.91 6.71 4.46
N THR A 4 23.69 5.80 5.07
CA THR A 4 23.91 5.76 6.52
C THR A 4 25.00 6.76 6.92
N ALA A 5 24.68 7.63 7.88
CA ALA A 5 25.59 8.61 8.48
C ALA A 5 25.67 8.39 10.00
N TYR A 6 26.56 9.13 10.66
CA TYR A 6 26.77 9.04 12.11
C TYR A 6 26.61 10.40 12.81
N ALA A 7 25.84 10.42 13.89
CA ALA A 7 25.70 11.57 14.77
C ALA A 7 26.48 11.35 16.07
N ASN A 8 27.12 12.40 16.60
CA ASN A 8 27.81 12.32 17.89
C ASN A 8 26.83 12.57 19.03
N SER A 9 26.68 11.60 19.93
CA SER A 9 25.92 11.75 21.19
C SER A 9 26.82 11.39 22.37
N GLY A 10 27.36 12.41 23.04
CA GLY A 10 28.20 12.20 24.23
C GLY A 10 29.47 11.38 23.97
N GLY A 11 30.05 11.48 22.77
CA GLY A 11 31.24 10.73 22.36
C GLY A 11 30.94 9.36 21.72
N LEU A 12 29.66 8.99 21.60
CA LEU A 12 29.21 7.81 20.86
C LEU A 12 28.76 8.20 19.45
N SER A 13 29.00 7.30 18.50
CA SER A 13 28.53 7.39 17.12
C SER A 13 27.19 6.67 16.98
N LEU A 14 26.14 7.43 16.69
CA LEU A 14 24.80 6.92 16.41
C LEU A 14 24.60 6.81 14.91
N ALA A 15 24.40 5.60 14.39
CA ALA A 15 24.04 5.37 13.00
C ALA A 15 22.62 5.87 12.74
N TYR A 16 22.46 6.70 11.72
CA TYR A 16 21.17 7.23 11.29
C TYR A 16 21.11 7.40 9.77
N GLN A 17 19.90 7.47 9.25
CA GLN A 17 19.57 7.73 7.86
C GLN A 17 18.54 8.85 7.79
N VAL A 18 18.62 9.67 6.73
CA VAL A 18 17.61 10.68 6.41
C VAL A 18 17.05 10.40 5.03
N PHE A 19 15.73 10.39 4.90
CA PHE A 19 15.05 10.16 3.63
C PHE A 19 13.69 10.87 3.56
N GLY A 20 13.11 10.94 2.37
CA GLY A 20 11.93 11.77 2.11
C GLY A 20 12.26 13.25 1.94
N ASP A 21 11.38 13.95 1.24
CA ASP A 21 11.49 15.38 0.92
C ASP A 21 10.25 16.17 1.38
N GLY A 22 9.38 15.53 2.17
CA GLY A 22 8.18 16.15 2.71
C GLY A 22 8.48 17.30 3.69
N PRO A 23 7.54 18.25 3.85
CA PRO A 23 7.75 19.47 4.64
C PRO A 23 7.73 19.24 6.15
N ILE A 24 7.35 18.05 6.62
CA ILE A 24 7.25 17.72 8.05
C ILE A 24 8.44 16.85 8.46
N GLU A 25 9.16 17.29 9.47
CA GLU A 25 10.25 16.51 10.06
C GLU A 25 9.68 15.43 10.99
N LEU A 26 10.12 14.19 10.82
CA LEU A 26 9.72 13.02 11.62
C LEU A 26 10.94 12.25 12.10
N VAL A 27 11.00 11.88 13.38
CA VAL A 27 12.02 10.96 13.91
C VAL A 27 11.36 9.64 14.26
N PHE A 28 11.88 8.55 13.69
CA PHE A 28 11.53 7.18 14.05
C PHE A 28 12.45 6.70 15.17
N ALA A 29 11.92 6.64 16.39
CA ALA A 29 12.57 6.03 17.54
C ALA A 29 12.16 4.55 17.60
N GLY A 30 13.09 3.69 17.17
CA GLY A 30 12.86 2.26 16.96
C GLY A 30 12.61 1.46 18.23
N SER A 31 12.33 0.17 18.05
CA SER A 31 12.08 -0.78 19.13
C SER A 31 13.36 -1.16 19.88
N PHE A 32 13.23 -2.05 20.88
CA PHE A 32 14.36 -2.50 21.69
C PHE A 32 15.52 -3.12 20.88
N ALA A 33 15.25 -3.57 19.65
CA ALA A 33 16.23 -4.06 18.69
C ALA A 33 15.92 -3.53 17.28
N SER A 34 16.85 -2.75 16.72
CA SER A 34 16.73 -2.10 15.43
C SER A 34 17.98 -2.24 14.58
N HIS A 35 17.84 -2.00 13.28
CA HIS A 35 18.98 -1.89 12.38
C HIS A 35 18.63 -1.01 11.18
N VAL A 36 19.31 0.14 11.04
CA VAL A 36 18.99 1.16 10.02
C VAL A 36 19.04 0.65 8.58
N GLU A 37 19.93 -0.30 8.27
CA GLU A 37 20.00 -0.90 6.92
C GLU A 37 19.12 -2.13 6.73
N LEU A 38 19.09 -3.08 7.68
CA LEU A 38 18.41 -4.36 7.48
C LEU A 38 16.88 -4.25 7.48
N TYR A 39 16.31 -3.24 8.13
CA TYR A 39 14.86 -3.02 8.08
C TYR A 39 14.34 -2.80 6.66
N TRP A 40 15.14 -2.23 5.74
CA TRP A 40 14.77 -2.07 4.33
C TRP A 40 14.65 -3.40 3.58
N ALA A 41 15.19 -4.50 4.11
CA ALA A 41 14.98 -5.83 3.54
C ALA A 41 13.60 -6.44 3.88
N MET A 42 12.80 -5.75 4.70
CA MET A 42 11.41 -6.13 5.02
C MET A 42 10.46 -5.31 4.13
N PRO A 43 9.76 -5.91 3.16
CA PRO A 43 8.89 -5.19 2.22
C PRO A 43 7.83 -4.35 2.92
N GLU A 44 7.27 -4.84 4.03
CA GLU A 44 6.24 -4.16 4.81
C GLU A 44 6.77 -2.89 5.49
N PHE A 45 8.02 -2.93 5.98
CA PHE A 45 8.67 -1.76 6.54
C PHE A 45 9.03 -0.74 5.46
N GLN A 46 9.58 -1.22 4.33
CA GLN A 46 9.93 -0.36 3.20
C GLN A 46 8.68 0.39 2.69
N ALA A 47 7.57 -0.31 2.44
CA ALA A 47 6.34 0.29 1.96
C ALA A 47 5.80 1.36 2.93
N PHE A 48 5.82 1.08 4.23
CA PHE A 48 5.41 2.04 5.25
C PHE A 48 6.31 3.29 5.27
N MET A 49 7.63 3.11 5.23
CA MET A 49 8.58 4.22 5.22
C MET A 49 8.51 5.06 3.93
N GLU A 50 8.33 4.42 2.77
CA GLU A 50 8.10 5.10 1.49
C GLU A 50 6.82 5.94 1.54
N ARG A 51 5.74 5.40 2.12
CA ARG A 51 4.49 6.15 2.28
C ARG A 51 4.68 7.36 3.20
N LEU A 52 5.36 7.22 4.33
CA LEU A 52 5.68 8.36 5.20
C LEU A 52 6.57 9.39 4.50
N ALA A 53 7.55 8.94 3.71
CA ALA A 53 8.49 9.80 3.00
C ALA A 53 7.82 10.73 1.97
N THR A 54 6.59 10.42 1.55
CA THR A 54 5.83 11.28 0.62
C THR A 54 5.35 12.60 1.23
N PHE A 55 5.27 12.69 2.56
CA PHE A 55 4.84 13.91 3.27
C PHE A 55 5.72 14.28 4.47
N CYS A 56 6.68 13.41 4.83
CA CYS A 56 7.68 13.66 5.85
C CYS A 56 9.10 13.58 5.30
N ARG A 57 10.00 14.36 5.91
CA ARG A 57 11.45 14.08 5.92
C ARG A 57 11.74 13.30 7.20
N VAL A 58 12.17 12.05 7.06
CA VAL A 58 12.24 11.06 8.13
C VAL A 58 13.68 10.80 8.54
N ILE A 59 13.94 10.79 9.85
CA ILE A 59 15.14 10.21 10.46
C ILE A 59 14.81 8.80 10.95
N LEU A 60 15.59 7.82 10.53
CA LEU A 60 15.65 6.49 11.11
C LEU A 60 17.02 6.31 11.75
N PHE A 61 17.09 5.90 13.01
CA PHE A 61 18.38 5.74 13.69
C PHE A 61 18.40 4.49 14.58
N ASP A 62 19.61 3.98 14.79
CA ASP A 62 19.89 2.96 15.79
C ASP A 62 20.34 3.62 17.09
N LYS A 63 19.70 3.28 18.20
CA LYS A 63 20.11 3.76 19.52
C LYS A 63 21.45 3.12 19.95
N ALA A 64 22.19 3.74 20.87
CA ALA A 64 23.47 3.18 21.29
C ALA A 64 23.31 1.76 21.87
N GLY A 65 24.24 0.87 21.51
CA GLY A 65 24.23 -0.55 21.82
C GLY A 65 23.51 -1.45 20.81
N VAL A 66 22.82 -0.88 19.82
CA VAL A 66 21.95 -1.60 18.89
C VAL A 66 22.33 -1.25 17.44
N GLY A 67 22.12 -2.20 16.54
CA GLY A 67 22.32 -2.06 15.10
C GLY A 67 23.73 -1.60 14.74
N LEU A 68 23.82 -0.51 13.99
CA LEU A 68 25.10 0.04 13.51
C LEU A 68 25.70 1.13 14.42
N SER A 69 25.07 1.44 15.56
CA SER A 69 25.57 2.41 16.53
C SER A 69 26.62 1.80 17.46
N ASP A 70 27.42 2.67 18.08
CA ASP A 70 28.49 2.22 18.98
C ASP A 70 27.98 1.29 20.10
N PRO A 71 28.71 0.22 20.42
CA PRO A 71 28.36 -0.67 21.52
C PRO A 71 28.52 0.05 22.86
N VAL A 72 27.64 -0.24 23.82
CA VAL A 72 27.70 0.31 25.17
C VAL A 72 27.92 -0.78 26.20
N PRO A 73 28.67 -0.52 27.29
CA PRO A 73 28.92 -1.52 28.33
C PRO A 73 27.69 -1.76 29.24
N ARG A 74 26.74 -0.82 29.26
CA ARG A 74 25.49 -0.90 30.00
C ARG A 74 24.39 -0.18 29.24
N VAL A 75 23.14 -0.57 29.48
CA VAL A 75 21.99 0.16 28.93
C VAL A 75 22.00 1.59 29.43
N ARG A 76 21.75 2.52 28.50
CA ARG A 76 21.69 3.95 28.79
C ARG A 76 20.35 4.34 29.40
N THR A 77 20.34 5.41 30.19
CA THR A 77 19.13 5.89 30.88
C THR A 77 18.11 6.46 29.88
N LEU A 78 16.86 6.67 30.30
CA LEU A 78 15.89 7.32 29.42
C LEU A 78 16.32 8.74 29.02
N ASP A 79 16.98 9.49 29.92
CA ASP A 79 17.49 10.83 29.61
C ASP A 79 18.59 10.77 28.54
N ASP A 80 19.47 9.77 28.63
CA ASP A 80 20.43 9.48 27.56
C ASP A 80 19.71 9.17 26.24
N ARG A 81 18.62 8.37 26.25
CA ARG A 81 17.86 8.06 25.02
C ARG A 81 17.20 9.31 24.42
N ALA A 82 16.69 10.21 25.25
CA ALA A 82 16.19 11.50 24.80
C ALA A 82 17.33 12.35 24.18
N ALA A 83 18.52 12.36 24.79
CA ALA A 83 19.70 13.00 24.21
C ALA A 83 20.19 12.35 22.90
N GLU A 84 19.96 11.05 22.70
CA GLU A 84 20.23 10.37 21.42
C GLU A 84 19.29 10.87 20.31
N ILE A 85 17.99 11.03 20.60
CA ILE A 85 17.02 11.64 19.69
C ILE A 85 17.44 13.08 19.34
N GLU A 86 17.85 13.86 20.35
CA GLU A 86 18.33 15.24 20.16
C GLU A 86 19.57 15.29 19.25
N ALA A 87 20.53 14.40 19.47
CA ALA A 87 21.77 14.36 18.70
C ALA A 87 21.53 14.05 17.21
N VAL A 88 20.64 13.10 16.88
CA VAL A 88 20.33 12.80 15.47
C VAL A 88 19.51 13.90 14.82
N MET A 89 18.61 14.55 15.57
CA MET A 89 17.89 15.74 15.10
C MET A 89 18.86 16.88 14.76
N ASP A 90 19.79 17.21 15.67
CA ASP A 90 20.76 18.27 15.47
C ASP A 90 21.69 17.98 14.28
N ALA A 91 22.16 16.73 14.15
CA ALA A 91 22.99 16.30 13.02
C ALA A 91 22.27 16.43 11.66
N ALA A 92 20.97 16.14 11.61
CA ALA A 92 20.14 16.27 10.41
C ALA A 92 19.59 17.69 10.16
N GLY A 93 19.78 18.60 11.12
CA GLY A 93 19.28 19.97 11.10
C GLY A 93 17.82 20.14 11.53
N PHE A 94 17.20 19.12 12.12
CA PHE A 94 15.79 19.14 12.52
C PHE A 94 15.60 20.02 13.76
N GLN A 95 14.96 21.17 13.57
CA GLN A 95 14.69 22.10 14.68
C GLN A 95 13.46 21.65 15.48
N ARG A 96 12.45 21.09 14.81
CA ARG A 96 11.22 20.65 15.47
C ARG A 96 10.57 19.52 14.69
N ALA A 97 10.46 18.35 15.29
CA ALA A 97 9.98 17.15 14.62
C ALA A 97 8.77 16.52 15.32
N ALA A 98 8.00 15.76 14.56
CA ALA A 98 7.12 14.73 15.14
C ALA A 98 7.96 13.51 15.54
N LEU A 99 7.61 12.86 16.64
CA LEU A 99 8.32 11.66 17.11
C LEU A 99 7.42 10.45 16.96
N LEU A 100 7.89 9.44 16.25
CA LEU A 100 7.26 8.13 16.15
C LEU A 100 8.05 7.14 17.01
N GLY A 101 7.55 6.90 18.23
CA GLY A 101 8.14 5.96 19.19
C GLY A 101 7.48 4.59 19.09
N VAL A 102 8.28 3.57 18.77
CA VAL A 102 7.82 2.18 18.65
C VAL A 102 8.31 1.39 19.85
N SER A 103 7.40 0.67 20.54
CA SER A 103 7.82 -0.25 21.61
C SER A 103 8.67 0.47 22.67
N GLU A 104 9.88 0.00 22.97
CA GLU A 104 10.83 0.66 23.89
C GLU A 104 11.25 2.08 23.46
N GLY A 105 11.14 2.45 22.18
CA GLY A 105 11.33 3.83 21.72
C GLY A 105 10.23 4.80 22.18
N GLY A 106 9.07 4.28 22.60
CA GLY A 106 7.94 5.08 23.10
C GLY A 106 8.28 5.88 24.37
N PRO A 107 8.74 5.25 25.47
CA PRO A 107 9.18 5.97 26.66
C PRO A 107 10.26 7.02 26.43
N ALA A 108 11.22 6.74 25.54
CA ALA A 108 12.24 7.72 25.15
C ALA A 108 11.62 8.93 24.44
N ALA A 109 10.69 8.69 23.49
CA ALA A 109 9.97 9.75 22.80
C ALA A 109 9.05 10.57 23.74
N MET A 110 8.40 9.90 24.71
CA MET A 110 7.59 10.55 25.76
C MET A 110 8.46 11.45 26.64
N LEU A 111 9.62 10.96 27.10
CA LEU A 111 10.53 11.77 27.92
C LEU A 111 11.10 12.95 27.12
N PHE A 112 11.49 12.74 25.86
CA PHE A 112 11.92 13.83 24.99
C PHE A 112 10.82 14.89 24.87
N ALA A 113 9.58 14.48 24.57
CA ALA A 113 8.46 15.40 24.40
C ALA A 113 8.12 16.18 25.68
N ALA A 114 8.28 15.56 26.85
CA ALA A 114 8.07 16.22 28.14
C ALA A 114 9.18 17.23 28.48
N THR A 115 10.43 16.95 28.08
CA THR A 115 11.60 17.76 28.46
C THR A 115 12.02 18.80 27.41
N ARG A 116 11.64 18.60 26.15
CA ARG A 116 11.87 19.51 25.01
C ARG A 116 10.58 19.78 24.22
N PRO A 117 9.50 20.26 24.85
CA PRO A 117 8.22 20.47 24.17
C PRO A 117 8.30 21.43 22.98
N GLU A 118 9.23 22.38 22.99
CA GLU A 118 9.52 23.32 21.89
C GLU A 118 10.13 22.62 20.66
N ARG A 119 10.87 21.52 20.86
CA ARG A 119 11.45 20.69 19.80
C ARG A 119 10.46 19.61 19.31
N THR A 120 9.30 19.45 19.96
CA THR A 120 8.31 18.43 19.59
C THR A 120 7.10 19.04 18.89
N ARG A 121 6.77 18.54 17.70
CA ARG A 121 5.59 18.91 16.93
C ARG A 121 4.36 18.09 17.35
N ALA A 122 4.52 16.78 17.40
CA ALA A 122 3.48 15.79 17.69
C ALA A 122 4.14 14.49 18.15
N LEU A 123 3.37 13.61 18.76
CA LEU A 123 3.83 12.30 19.24
C LEU A 123 2.98 11.19 18.60
N ILE A 124 3.64 10.17 18.06
CA ILE A 124 3.03 8.95 17.54
C ILE A 124 3.59 7.78 18.35
N LEU A 125 2.74 7.09 19.09
CA LEU A 125 3.11 6.00 20.00
C LEU A 125 2.56 4.69 19.45
N THR A 126 3.44 3.77 19.08
CA THR A 126 3.05 2.53 18.40
C THR A 126 3.49 1.31 19.19
N GLY A 127 2.52 0.46 19.58
CA GLY A 127 2.80 -0.79 20.30
C GLY A 127 3.66 -0.58 21.54
N THR A 128 3.38 0.44 22.33
CA THR A 128 4.23 0.87 23.46
C THR A 128 3.43 1.05 24.75
N ALA A 129 4.11 1.24 25.86
CA ALA A 129 3.53 1.35 27.19
C ALA A 129 4.23 2.44 28.00
N ALA A 130 3.50 3.07 28.92
CA ALA A 130 4.09 3.95 29.93
C ALA A 130 4.75 3.17 31.08
N TYR A 131 4.34 1.91 31.27
CA TYR A 131 4.77 1.04 32.34
C TYR A 131 4.52 -0.42 31.92
N LEU A 132 5.47 -1.30 32.22
CA LEU A 132 5.30 -2.74 32.08
C LEU A 132 5.25 -3.37 33.49
N PRO A 133 4.27 -4.22 33.80
CA PRO A 133 4.10 -4.77 35.15
C PRO A 133 5.12 -5.86 35.52
N SER A 134 5.98 -6.26 34.58
CA SER A 134 7.10 -7.16 34.84
C SER A 134 8.20 -6.40 35.57
N GLN A 135 8.67 -6.95 36.69
CA GLN A 135 9.67 -6.40 37.60
C GLN A 135 11.05 -7.05 37.41
N GLY A 136 11.14 -8.14 36.65
CA GLY A 136 12.40 -8.82 36.38
C GLY A 136 12.24 -10.14 35.62
N TRP A 137 13.34 -10.87 35.48
CA TRP A 137 13.35 -12.18 34.81
C TRP A 137 12.55 -13.26 35.55
N ASP A 138 12.48 -13.18 36.87
CA ASP A 138 11.75 -14.15 37.70
C ASP A 138 10.23 -14.15 37.40
N ASP A 139 9.69 -13.01 36.97
CA ASP A 139 8.28 -12.90 36.57
C ASP A 139 7.96 -13.72 35.31
N LEU A 140 8.97 -14.07 34.51
CA LEU A 140 8.73 -14.88 33.32
C LEU A 140 8.24 -16.29 33.66
N ASP A 141 8.55 -16.79 34.86
CA ASP A 141 8.20 -18.14 35.31
C ASP A 141 7.06 -18.16 36.35
N LEU A 142 6.55 -16.99 36.73
CA LEU A 142 5.36 -16.89 37.59
C LEU A 142 4.09 -17.34 36.87
N ASP A 143 3.11 -17.77 37.66
CA ASP A 143 1.75 -18.04 37.17
C ASP A 143 1.16 -16.76 36.57
N PRO A 144 0.70 -16.77 35.30
CA PRO A 144 0.02 -15.64 34.69
C PRO A 144 -1.11 -15.04 35.54
N ALA A 145 -1.83 -15.87 36.32
CA ALA A 145 -2.90 -15.41 37.19
C ALA A 145 -2.36 -14.56 38.37
N GLU A 146 -1.19 -14.92 38.90
CA GLU A 146 -0.52 -14.16 39.97
C GLU A 146 -0.02 -12.80 39.46
N LEU A 147 0.63 -12.79 38.29
CA LEU A 147 1.03 -11.56 37.62
C LEU A 147 -0.18 -10.68 37.31
N ARG A 148 -1.28 -11.28 36.85
CA ARG A 148 -2.52 -10.56 36.56
C ARG A 148 -3.07 -9.89 37.82
N ALA A 149 -3.13 -10.60 38.94
CA ALA A 149 -3.59 -10.04 40.21
C ALA A 149 -2.73 -8.83 40.65
N ARG A 150 -1.41 -8.90 40.45
CA ARG A 150 -0.50 -7.76 40.69
C ARG A 150 -0.79 -6.59 39.75
N CYS A 151 -0.98 -6.85 38.46
CA CYS A 151 -1.35 -5.82 37.47
C CYS A 151 -2.65 -5.10 37.86
N ILE A 152 -3.67 -5.83 38.32
CA ILE A 152 -4.95 -5.23 38.75
C ILE A 152 -4.73 -4.24 39.90
N ALA A 153 -3.88 -4.58 40.86
CA ALA A 153 -3.57 -3.71 41.99
C ALA A 153 -2.87 -2.39 41.57
N GLU A 154 -2.08 -2.42 40.49
CA GLU A 154 -1.26 -1.30 40.05
C GLU A 154 -1.90 -0.45 38.93
N LEU A 155 -2.68 -1.08 38.05
CA LEU A 155 -3.24 -0.48 36.84
C LEU A 155 -4.78 -0.45 36.84
N GLY A 156 -5.42 -1.20 37.73
CA GLY A 156 -6.86 -1.44 37.68
C GLY A 156 -7.27 -2.49 36.64
N GLU A 157 -8.49 -3.00 36.77
CA GLU A 157 -9.02 -4.09 35.93
C GLU A 157 -9.06 -3.69 34.44
N GLU A 158 -9.42 -2.44 34.14
CA GLU A 158 -9.60 -1.93 32.77
C GLU A 158 -8.31 -2.00 31.92
N TYR A 159 -7.17 -1.72 32.54
CA TYR A 159 -5.87 -1.64 31.86
C TYR A 159 -5.01 -2.89 32.09
N THR A 160 -5.57 -3.92 32.73
CA THR A 160 -4.84 -5.16 32.99
C THR A 160 -4.95 -6.13 31.80
N PRO A 161 -3.83 -6.69 31.32
CA PRO A 161 -3.86 -7.74 30.31
C PRO A 161 -4.55 -9.03 30.79
N SER A 162 -5.05 -9.82 29.86
CA SER A 162 -5.54 -11.17 30.14
C SER A 162 -4.37 -12.11 30.49
N GLU A 163 -4.66 -13.23 31.16
CA GLU A 163 -3.67 -14.27 31.44
C GLU A 163 -3.02 -14.82 30.15
N GLU A 164 -3.77 -14.88 29.06
CA GLU A 164 -3.25 -15.28 27.74
C GLU A 164 -2.25 -14.26 27.19
N GLN A 165 -2.55 -12.96 27.30
CA GLN A 165 -1.64 -11.90 26.87
C GLN A 165 -0.37 -11.87 27.73
N ILE A 166 -0.50 -12.05 29.05
CA ILE A 166 0.64 -12.18 29.97
C ILE A 166 1.50 -13.39 29.57
N SER A 167 0.88 -14.54 29.32
CA SER A 167 1.58 -15.74 28.86
C SER A 167 2.32 -15.51 27.53
N GLY A 168 1.73 -14.74 26.62
CA GLY A 168 2.36 -14.32 25.37
C GLY A 168 3.64 -13.52 25.61
N PHE A 169 3.58 -12.52 26.48
CA PHE A 169 4.74 -11.73 26.86
C PHE A 169 5.83 -12.57 27.54
N GLN A 170 5.45 -13.47 28.44
CA GLN A 170 6.39 -14.37 29.11
C GLN A 170 7.10 -15.30 28.10
N ARG A 171 6.40 -15.79 27.06
CA ARG A 171 7.03 -16.56 25.97
C ARG A 171 8.07 -15.71 25.23
N PHE A 172 7.74 -14.47 24.90
CA PHE A 172 8.69 -13.55 24.28
C PHE A 172 9.92 -13.30 25.18
N GLY A 173 9.72 -13.02 26.46
CA GLY A 173 10.81 -12.81 27.42
C GLY A 173 11.73 -14.02 27.54
N ARG A 174 11.18 -15.25 27.63
CA ARG A 174 11.97 -16.49 27.66
C ARG A 174 12.75 -16.69 26.37
N ALA A 175 12.17 -16.37 25.22
CA ALA A 175 12.86 -16.45 23.94
C ALA A 175 14.04 -15.46 23.87
N VAL A 176 13.89 -14.24 24.40
CA VAL A 176 15.01 -13.30 24.54
C VAL A 176 16.09 -13.85 25.49
N LEU A 177 15.69 -14.44 26.61
CA LEU A 177 16.62 -14.96 27.61
C LEU A 177 17.44 -16.14 27.11
N SER A 178 16.82 -17.08 26.40
CA SER A 178 17.40 -18.41 26.13
C SER A 178 17.57 -18.76 24.64
N ALA A 179 16.95 -18.02 23.72
CA ALA A 179 16.91 -18.37 22.30
C ALA A 179 17.31 -17.22 21.37
N TRP A 180 17.86 -16.11 21.89
CA TRP A 180 18.25 -14.96 21.07
C TRP A 180 19.23 -15.36 19.96
N GLY A 181 18.94 -14.93 18.73
CA GLY A 181 19.68 -15.23 17.52
C GLY A 181 19.12 -16.42 16.72
N SER A 182 18.12 -17.14 17.25
CA SER A 182 17.44 -18.23 16.54
C SER A 182 16.26 -17.75 15.69
N GLY A 183 15.71 -16.57 16.00
CA GLY A 183 14.50 -16.00 15.42
C GLY A 183 13.26 -16.17 16.29
N GLU A 184 13.31 -16.97 17.36
CA GLU A 184 12.16 -17.27 18.21
C GLU A 184 11.61 -16.04 18.94
N ALA A 185 12.46 -15.09 19.37
CA ALA A 185 12.01 -13.90 20.07
C ALA A 185 11.26 -12.96 19.13
N LEU A 186 11.84 -12.66 17.96
CA LEU A 186 11.14 -11.86 16.96
C LEU A 186 9.96 -12.62 16.34
N LYS A 187 9.95 -13.95 16.32
CA LYS A 187 8.80 -14.74 15.89
C LYS A 187 7.61 -14.59 16.82
N CYS A 188 7.85 -14.42 18.13
CA CYS A 188 6.80 -14.07 19.08
C CYS A 188 6.19 -12.70 18.77
N LEU A 189 7.00 -11.70 18.37
CA LEU A 189 6.55 -10.34 18.09
C LEU A 189 5.96 -10.15 16.69
N LEU A 190 6.45 -10.91 15.70
CA LEU A 190 6.09 -10.83 14.29
C LEU A 190 5.61 -12.20 13.77
N PRO A 191 4.50 -12.75 14.32
CA PRO A 191 3.99 -14.04 13.91
C PRO A 191 3.70 -14.15 12.41
N SER A 192 3.37 -13.05 11.72
CA SER A 192 3.12 -13.07 10.27
C SER A 192 4.36 -13.36 9.43
N VAL A 193 5.56 -13.02 9.92
CA VAL A 193 6.82 -13.26 9.21
C VAL A 193 7.12 -14.76 9.19
N ARG A 194 7.07 -15.36 8.00
CA ARG A 194 7.21 -16.83 7.84
C ARG A 194 8.61 -17.36 8.11
N SER A 195 9.65 -16.58 7.79
CA SER A 195 11.04 -17.07 7.80
C SER A 195 11.72 -16.87 9.15
N SER A 196 11.76 -17.93 9.98
CA SER A 196 12.53 -17.90 11.25
C SER A 196 14.03 -17.65 11.00
N ARG A 197 14.57 -18.09 9.86
CA ARG A 197 15.98 -17.83 9.49
C ARG A 197 16.25 -16.33 9.31
N GLN A 198 15.33 -15.61 8.67
CA GLN A 198 15.43 -14.16 8.48
C GLN A 198 15.32 -13.44 9.83
N LEU A 199 14.36 -13.85 10.67
CA LEU A 199 14.19 -13.31 12.02
C LEU A 199 15.44 -13.54 12.88
N GLY A 200 16.03 -14.73 12.84
CA GLY A 200 17.26 -15.01 13.59
C GLY A 200 18.45 -14.22 13.06
N MET A 201 18.50 -13.92 11.76
CA MET A 201 19.50 -13.00 11.21
C MET A 201 19.30 -11.58 11.75
N LEU A 202 18.07 -11.07 11.76
CA LEU A 202 17.76 -9.76 12.35
C LEU A 202 18.14 -9.70 13.83
N GLU A 203 17.78 -10.71 14.64
CA GLU A 203 18.16 -10.76 16.06
C GLU A 203 19.68 -10.62 16.27
N ARG A 204 20.48 -11.39 15.53
CA ARG A 204 21.95 -11.37 15.66
C ARG A 204 22.58 -10.06 15.20
N MET A 205 21.98 -9.41 14.20
CA MET A 205 22.51 -8.18 13.62
C MET A 205 22.04 -6.93 14.37
N CYS A 206 20.84 -6.94 14.96
CA CYS A 206 20.33 -5.83 15.74
C CYS A 206 20.99 -5.74 17.13
N ALA A 207 21.25 -6.87 17.79
CA ALA A 207 21.86 -6.84 19.12
C ALA A 207 22.60 -8.13 19.46
N SER A 208 23.69 -8.00 20.24
CA SER A 208 24.29 -9.15 20.90
C SER A 208 23.35 -9.75 21.95
N PRO A 209 23.44 -11.06 22.29
CA PRO A 209 22.57 -11.67 23.30
C PRO A 209 22.66 -11.01 24.68
N GLY A 210 23.82 -10.48 25.06
CA GLY A 210 23.98 -9.73 26.30
C GLY A 210 23.21 -8.41 26.27
N MET A 211 23.31 -7.67 25.16
CA MET A 211 22.63 -6.39 25.01
C MET A 211 21.12 -6.54 24.87
N ALA A 212 20.64 -7.58 24.18
CA ALA A 212 19.21 -7.87 24.06
C ALA A 212 18.57 -8.13 25.43
N ARG A 213 19.21 -8.97 26.26
CA ARG A 213 18.78 -9.22 27.64
C ARG A 213 18.81 -7.93 28.47
N ALA A 214 19.95 -7.25 28.52
CA ALA A 214 20.07 -6.04 29.32
C ALA A 214 19.04 -4.98 28.92
N THR A 215 18.76 -4.82 27.62
CA THR A 215 17.76 -3.87 27.11
C THR A 215 16.34 -4.26 27.53
N LEU A 216 15.96 -5.53 27.43
CA LEU A 216 14.63 -5.98 27.86
C LEU A 216 14.46 -5.83 29.37
N GLU A 217 15.47 -6.18 30.15
CA GLU A 217 15.46 -6.00 31.61
C GLU A 217 15.34 -4.54 32.02
N ALA A 218 16.03 -3.64 31.31
CA ALA A 218 15.87 -2.20 31.53
C ALA A 218 14.46 -1.72 31.21
N ALA A 219 13.79 -2.29 30.19
CA ALA A 219 12.42 -1.94 29.85
C ALA A 219 11.40 -2.28 30.96
N PHE A 220 11.64 -3.33 31.75
CA PHE A 220 10.84 -3.66 32.93
C PHE A 220 10.89 -2.59 34.02
N GLN A 221 11.98 -1.82 34.08
CA GLN A 221 12.20 -0.80 35.10
C GLN A 221 11.71 0.60 34.69
N ILE A 222 11.14 0.74 33.49
CA ILE A 222 10.65 2.01 32.98
C ILE A 222 9.24 2.28 33.49
N ASP A 223 9.08 3.43 34.17
CA ASP A 223 7.78 3.99 34.52
C ASP A 223 7.74 5.49 34.18
N VAL A 224 7.01 5.82 33.11
CA VAL A 224 6.76 7.20 32.66
C VAL A 224 5.32 7.64 32.89
N ARG A 225 4.52 6.88 33.65
CA ARG A 225 3.14 7.27 34.01
C ARG A 225 3.07 8.67 34.65
N PRO A 226 3.99 9.08 35.54
CA PRO A 226 3.92 10.41 36.17
C PRO A 226 4.05 11.59 35.19
N ILE A 227 4.65 11.39 34.02
CA ILE A 227 4.86 12.48 33.06
C ILE A 227 3.78 12.56 31.98
N LEU A 228 2.91 11.56 31.81
CA LEU A 228 1.88 11.55 30.77
C LEU A 228 0.98 12.80 30.77
N PRO A 229 0.53 13.34 31.93
CA PRO A 229 -0.30 14.54 31.96
C PRO A 229 0.41 15.81 31.44
N THR A 230 1.75 15.79 31.36
CA THR A 230 2.56 16.93 30.88
C THR A 230 2.68 16.95 29.35
N LEU A 231 2.32 15.85 28.67
CA LEU A 231 2.38 15.71 27.21
C LEU A 231 1.21 16.45 26.56
N THR A 232 1.43 17.72 26.23
CA THR A 232 0.38 18.63 25.70
C THR A 232 0.30 18.66 24.17
N MET A 233 1.26 18.09 23.46
CA MET A 233 1.24 18.02 22.00
C MET A 233 0.18 17.05 21.48
N PRO A 234 -0.31 17.23 20.24
CA PRO A 234 -1.17 16.24 19.58
C PRO A 234 -0.50 14.86 19.60
N THR A 235 -1.24 13.86 20.08
CA THR A 235 -0.71 12.50 20.24
C THR A 235 -1.61 11.49 19.54
N LEU A 236 -1.01 10.61 18.74
CA LEU A 236 -1.67 9.46 18.13
C LEU A 236 -1.11 8.18 18.73
N VAL A 237 -1.99 7.34 19.28
CA VAL A 237 -1.64 6.00 19.75
C VAL A 237 -2.11 4.98 18.71
N VAL A 238 -1.21 4.15 18.20
CA VAL A 238 -1.50 3.10 17.22
C VAL A 238 -1.21 1.74 17.84
N HIS A 239 -2.19 0.84 17.85
CA HIS A 239 -2.02 -0.45 18.53
C HIS A 239 -2.74 -1.59 17.81
N ALA A 240 -2.05 -2.71 17.64
CA ALA A 240 -2.68 -3.95 17.20
C ALA A 240 -3.46 -4.58 18.37
N THR A 241 -4.71 -4.98 18.14
CA THR A 241 -5.60 -5.53 19.19
C THR A 241 -5.10 -6.83 19.78
N ARG A 242 -4.31 -7.60 19.01
CA ARG A 242 -3.70 -8.88 19.42
C ARG A 242 -2.17 -8.81 19.44
N ASP A 243 -1.63 -7.63 19.75
CA ASP A 243 -0.18 -7.45 19.94
C ASP A 243 0.36 -8.41 21.03
N PRO A 244 1.29 -9.31 20.68
CA PRO A 244 1.82 -10.33 21.59
C PRO A 244 2.95 -9.81 22.50
N GLY A 245 3.53 -8.66 22.17
CA GLY A 245 4.63 -8.04 22.92
C GLY A 245 4.15 -6.98 23.90
N VAL A 246 3.25 -6.09 23.48
CA VAL A 246 2.68 -5.07 24.36
C VAL A 246 1.16 -5.13 24.24
N PRO A 247 0.43 -5.56 25.28
CA PRO A 247 -1.03 -5.65 25.22
C PRO A 247 -1.71 -4.31 24.89
N VAL A 248 -2.79 -4.36 24.10
CA VAL A 248 -3.56 -3.16 23.65
C VAL A 248 -4.03 -2.26 24.79
N GLN A 249 -4.22 -2.83 25.98
CA GLN A 249 -4.56 -2.13 27.21
C GLN A 249 -3.53 -1.04 27.57
N ALA A 250 -2.26 -1.23 27.23
CA ALA A 250 -1.24 -0.21 27.42
C ALA A 250 -1.47 1.03 26.54
N GLY A 251 -1.88 0.84 25.28
CA GLY A 251 -2.27 1.93 24.39
C GLY A 251 -3.54 2.66 24.87
N ARG A 252 -4.50 1.92 25.41
CA ARG A 252 -5.70 2.50 26.03
C ARG A 252 -5.35 3.34 27.26
N TYR A 253 -4.45 2.86 28.11
CA TYR A 253 -3.96 3.61 29.26
C TYR A 253 -3.29 4.92 28.83
N LEU A 254 -2.39 4.87 27.84
CA LEU A 254 -1.75 6.07 27.27
C LEU A 254 -2.79 7.08 26.77
N THR A 255 -3.78 6.60 26.02
CA THR A 255 -4.85 7.46 25.47
C THR A 255 -5.69 8.12 26.55
N ALA A 256 -5.97 7.42 27.65
CA ALA A 256 -6.75 7.96 28.76
C ALA A 256 -5.97 8.98 29.62
N HIS A 257 -4.63 8.90 29.65
CA HIS A 257 -3.78 9.69 30.55
C HIS A 257 -2.95 10.78 29.86
N ILE A 258 -2.96 10.83 28.53
CA ILE A 258 -2.36 11.92 27.73
C ILE A 258 -3.49 12.86 27.27
N PRO A 259 -3.50 14.15 27.65
CA PRO A 259 -4.63 15.06 27.42
C PRO A 259 -5.12 15.17 25.97
N ASN A 260 -4.20 15.16 25.01
CA ASN A 260 -4.48 15.35 23.58
C ASN A 260 -4.21 14.09 22.76
N ALA A 261 -4.39 12.91 23.37
CA ALA A 261 -4.23 11.63 22.70
C ALA A 261 -5.53 11.14 22.05
N ARG A 262 -5.39 10.56 20.86
CA ARG A 262 -6.41 9.73 20.20
C ARG A 262 -5.82 8.39 19.83
N MET A 263 -6.64 7.35 19.77
CA MET A 263 -6.21 5.99 19.50
C MET A 263 -6.75 5.45 18.18
N VAL A 264 -5.93 4.66 17.50
CA VAL A 264 -6.31 3.82 16.36
C VAL A 264 -5.97 2.37 16.72
N GLU A 265 -7.01 1.56 16.90
CA GLU A 265 -6.89 0.11 17.03
C GLU A 265 -6.93 -0.56 15.66
N LEU A 266 -6.06 -1.55 15.48
CA LEU A 266 -5.93 -2.33 14.25
C LEU A 266 -6.15 -3.80 14.56
N ASP A 267 -6.95 -4.48 13.75
CA ASP A 267 -7.14 -5.92 13.87
C ASP A 267 -5.92 -6.68 13.32
N GLY A 268 -4.83 -6.64 14.09
CA GLY A 268 -3.54 -7.24 13.75
C GLY A 268 -3.00 -8.08 14.89
N THR A 269 -2.09 -8.99 14.55
CA THR A 269 -1.41 -9.90 15.50
C THR A 269 0.08 -9.62 15.63
N ASP A 270 0.62 -8.68 14.86
CA ASP A 270 2.03 -8.32 14.91
C ASP A 270 2.23 -7.09 15.80
N HIS A 271 3.34 -7.09 16.53
CA HIS A 271 3.81 -5.93 17.31
C HIS A 271 4.20 -4.74 16.42
N ALA A 272 4.47 -4.99 15.13
CA ALA A 272 4.63 -3.98 14.09
C ALA A 272 3.30 -3.81 13.32
N PRO A 273 2.38 -2.93 13.76
CA PRO A 273 1.03 -2.87 13.20
C PRO A 273 0.95 -2.49 11.72
N TRP A 274 2.00 -1.87 11.16
CA TRP A 274 2.10 -1.58 9.72
C TRP A 274 2.25 -2.83 8.85
N PHE A 275 2.41 -4.02 9.43
CA PHE A 275 2.31 -5.30 8.71
C PHE A 275 0.86 -5.65 8.37
N THR A 276 -0.10 -5.08 9.12
CA THR A 276 -1.53 -5.34 8.94
C THR A 276 -2.16 -4.33 7.99
N ASP A 277 -2.00 -3.04 8.27
CA ASP A 277 -2.64 -1.96 7.50
C ASP A 277 -1.76 -0.70 7.47
N PRO A 278 -0.69 -0.69 6.65
CA PRO A 278 0.26 0.43 6.59
C PRO A 278 -0.38 1.72 6.08
N ASP A 279 -1.34 1.61 5.15
CA ASP A 279 -2.02 2.76 4.54
C ASP A 279 -2.91 3.49 5.54
N LYS A 280 -3.67 2.75 6.36
CA LYS A 280 -4.48 3.35 7.43
C LYS A 280 -3.59 4.08 8.43
N ILE A 281 -2.49 3.46 8.88
CA ILE A 281 -1.56 4.10 9.83
C ILE A 281 -0.97 5.37 9.23
N ALA A 282 -0.48 5.31 7.99
CA ALA A 282 0.10 6.46 7.33
C ALA A 282 -0.92 7.60 7.14
N THR A 283 -2.18 7.27 6.81
CA THR A 283 -3.27 8.26 6.69
C THR A 283 -3.55 8.96 8.01
N GLU A 284 -3.59 8.20 9.11
CA GLU A 284 -3.83 8.74 10.47
C GLU A 284 -2.67 9.63 10.95
N ILE A 285 -1.43 9.25 10.61
CA ILE A 285 -0.24 10.07 10.85
C ILE A 285 -0.28 11.34 9.98
N GLU A 286 -0.59 11.22 8.70
CA GLU A 286 -0.72 12.36 7.78
C GLU A 286 -1.78 13.36 8.28
N GLU A 287 -2.93 12.87 8.72
CA GLU A 287 -4.00 13.69 9.30
C GLU A 287 -3.55 14.39 10.59
N LEU A 288 -2.89 13.67 11.50
CA LEU A 288 -2.34 14.26 12.73
C LEU A 288 -1.36 15.41 12.41
N LEU A 289 -0.51 15.22 11.41
CA LEU A 289 0.59 16.14 11.13
C LEU A 289 0.19 17.31 10.23
N THR A 290 -0.81 17.15 9.37
CA THR A 290 -1.23 18.16 8.38
C THR A 290 -2.59 18.80 8.68
N GLY A 291 -3.43 18.15 9.51
CA GLY A 291 -4.78 18.61 9.84
C GLY A 291 -5.79 18.52 8.68
N SER A 292 -5.46 17.86 7.58
CA SER A 292 -6.31 17.69 6.41
C SER A 292 -6.18 16.25 5.89
N HIS A 293 -7.26 15.64 5.42
CA HIS A 293 -7.16 14.52 4.48
C HIS A 293 -6.59 15.09 3.16
N ALA A 294 -5.28 15.30 3.11
CA ALA A 294 -4.61 15.50 1.85
C ALA A 294 -4.90 14.23 1.04
N THR A 295 -5.46 14.40 -0.16
CA THR A 295 -5.58 13.32 -1.13
C THR A 295 -4.20 12.63 -1.18
N PRO A 296 -4.12 11.30 -1.00
CA PRO A 296 -2.83 10.62 -0.97
C PRO A 296 -1.99 11.12 -2.16
N PRO A 297 -0.71 11.47 -1.94
CA PRO A 297 0.18 11.86 -3.02
C PRO A 297 0.06 10.82 -4.13
N PRO A 298 0.17 11.22 -5.40
CA PRO A 298 -0.01 10.29 -6.51
C PRO A 298 0.94 9.13 -6.26
N SER A 299 0.39 7.99 -5.82
CA SER A 299 1.04 6.70 -5.91
C SER A 299 1.59 6.62 -7.32
N ASN A 300 2.71 5.94 -7.55
CA ASN A 300 3.22 5.68 -8.90
C ASN A 300 2.28 4.70 -9.64
N ARG A 301 0.97 4.96 -9.59
CA ARG A 301 -0.11 4.25 -10.21
C ARG A 301 -0.52 5.04 -11.44
N ALA A 302 -0.60 4.33 -12.54
CA ALA A 302 -1.13 4.88 -13.77
C ALA A 302 -2.18 3.91 -14.30
N LEU A 303 -3.21 4.46 -14.95
CA LEU A 303 -4.07 3.65 -15.78
C LEU A 303 -3.22 3.11 -16.94
N ARG A 304 -3.09 1.79 -17.03
CA ARG A 304 -2.36 1.12 -18.13
C ARG A 304 -3.24 0.04 -18.73
N THR A 305 -3.06 -0.18 -20.02
CA THR A 305 -3.56 -1.38 -20.70
C THR A 305 -2.50 -2.46 -20.61
N VAL A 306 -2.85 -3.57 -19.99
CA VAL A 306 -1.99 -4.74 -19.79
C VAL A 306 -2.39 -5.83 -20.78
N LEU A 307 -1.42 -6.32 -21.54
CA LEU A 307 -1.55 -7.39 -22.52
C LEU A 307 -0.66 -8.55 -22.10
N PHE A 308 -1.26 -9.73 -21.95
CA PHE A 308 -0.55 -10.99 -21.80
C PHE A 308 -0.70 -11.84 -23.05
N THR A 309 0.37 -12.52 -23.44
CA THR A 309 0.36 -13.52 -24.53
C THR A 309 0.87 -14.85 -24.01
N ASP A 310 0.45 -15.92 -24.66
CA ASP A 310 0.97 -17.27 -24.40
C ASP A 310 0.85 -18.14 -25.66
N ILE A 311 1.84 -19.01 -25.91
CA ILE A 311 1.83 -19.95 -27.04
C ILE A 311 0.97 -21.17 -26.70
N VAL A 312 0.05 -21.51 -27.60
CA VAL A 312 -0.83 -22.67 -27.46
C VAL A 312 -0.04 -23.98 -27.63
N SER A 313 -0.21 -24.90 -26.69
CA SER A 313 0.43 -26.24 -26.70
C SER A 313 1.96 -26.19 -26.81
N SER A 314 2.61 -25.27 -26.09
CA SER A 314 4.06 -25.08 -26.11
C SER A 314 4.85 -26.35 -25.73
N THR A 315 4.39 -27.08 -24.72
CA THR A 315 5.02 -28.33 -24.21
C THR A 315 4.96 -29.49 -25.20
N GLU A 316 3.85 -29.66 -25.90
CA GLU A 316 3.69 -30.71 -26.94
C GLU A 316 4.59 -30.42 -28.16
N ARG A 317 4.78 -29.14 -28.49
CA ARG A 317 5.67 -28.71 -29.59
C ARG A 317 7.15 -28.88 -29.25
N VAL A 318 7.56 -28.66 -28.00
CA VAL A 318 8.92 -28.95 -27.54
C VAL A 318 9.25 -30.43 -27.75
N ALA A 319 8.32 -31.33 -27.35
CA ALA A 319 8.48 -32.77 -27.52
C ALA A 319 8.55 -33.22 -29.00
N ALA A 320 7.87 -32.52 -29.91
CA ALA A 320 7.81 -32.88 -31.32
C ALA A 320 8.95 -32.28 -32.20
N THR A 321 9.52 -31.14 -31.80
CA THR A 321 10.36 -30.32 -32.69
C THR A 321 11.83 -30.26 -32.28
N GLY A 322 12.17 -30.67 -31.05
CA GLY A 322 13.52 -30.61 -30.48
C GLY A 322 13.92 -29.22 -29.98
N ASP A 323 14.78 -29.18 -28.96
CA ASP A 323 15.15 -27.97 -28.19
C ASP A 323 15.72 -26.84 -29.06
N GLU A 324 16.55 -27.14 -30.06
CA GLU A 324 17.18 -26.12 -30.90
C GLU A 324 16.17 -25.39 -31.80
N ARG A 325 15.24 -26.13 -32.41
CA ARG A 325 14.21 -25.55 -33.28
C ARG A 325 13.16 -24.80 -32.46
N TRP A 326 12.85 -25.26 -31.25
CA TRP A 326 11.99 -24.54 -30.32
C TRP A 326 12.62 -23.21 -29.87
N ARG A 327 13.92 -23.19 -29.54
CA ARG A 327 14.62 -21.94 -29.22
C ARG A 327 14.59 -20.93 -30.38
N ALA A 328 14.74 -21.39 -31.62
CA ALA A 328 14.63 -20.53 -32.80
C ALA A 328 13.22 -19.92 -32.95
N ILE A 329 12.17 -20.70 -32.66
CA ILE A 329 10.78 -20.22 -32.65
C ILE A 329 10.57 -19.17 -31.55
N LEU A 330 11.05 -19.42 -30.32
CA LEU A 330 10.94 -18.46 -29.21
C LEU A 330 11.70 -17.17 -29.50
N GLN A 331 12.90 -17.26 -30.08
CA GLN A 331 13.68 -16.10 -30.50
C GLN A 331 12.90 -15.28 -31.54
N ARG A 332 12.36 -15.93 -32.57
CA ARG A 332 11.59 -15.24 -33.60
C ARG A 332 10.29 -14.64 -33.06
N PHE A 333 9.61 -15.33 -32.13
CA PHE A 333 8.46 -14.79 -31.44
C PHE A 333 8.83 -13.53 -30.64
N GLY A 334 9.95 -13.56 -29.91
CA GLY A 334 10.47 -12.39 -29.20
C GLY A 334 10.78 -11.20 -30.11
N GLU A 335 11.36 -11.44 -31.28
CA GLU A 335 11.61 -10.39 -32.29
C GLU A 335 10.30 -9.74 -32.78
N ILE A 336 9.29 -10.54 -33.12
CA ILE A 336 7.97 -10.03 -33.56
C ILE A 336 7.29 -9.27 -32.43
N THR A 337 7.32 -9.79 -31.20
CA THR A 337 6.75 -9.13 -30.02
C THR A 337 7.40 -7.76 -29.79
N ALA A 338 8.73 -7.68 -29.82
CA ALA A 338 9.44 -6.42 -29.61
C ALA A 338 9.16 -5.40 -30.72
N GLU A 339 9.04 -5.85 -31.97
CA GLU A 339 8.67 -4.99 -33.11
C GLU A 339 7.23 -4.48 -32.99
N ALA A 340 6.27 -5.37 -32.71
CA ALA A 340 4.86 -5.03 -32.57
C ALA A 340 4.63 -4.07 -31.39
N ALA A 341 5.21 -4.35 -30.22
CA ALA A 341 5.13 -3.48 -29.06
C ALA A 341 5.65 -2.08 -29.40
N ARG A 342 6.86 -1.98 -29.96
CA ARG A 342 7.46 -0.69 -30.35
C ARG A 342 6.60 0.07 -31.36
N ARG A 343 6.04 -0.62 -32.36
CA ARG A 343 5.20 -0.02 -33.40
C ARG A 343 3.94 0.64 -32.86
N TYR A 344 3.34 0.06 -31.82
CA TYR A 344 2.10 0.58 -31.23
C TYR A 344 2.34 1.33 -29.91
N GLY A 345 3.58 1.69 -29.60
CA GLY A 345 3.93 2.47 -28.41
C GLY A 345 3.84 1.69 -27.10
N GLY A 346 3.94 0.37 -27.14
CA GLY A 346 3.97 -0.51 -25.98
C GLY A 346 5.38 -0.81 -25.46
N THR A 347 5.44 -1.14 -24.18
CA THR A 347 6.68 -1.56 -23.50
C THR A 347 6.57 -3.03 -23.10
N VAL A 348 7.52 -3.86 -23.56
CA VAL A 348 7.65 -5.26 -23.12
C VAL A 348 8.28 -5.25 -21.73
N VAL A 349 7.53 -5.70 -20.72
CA VAL A 349 7.96 -5.69 -19.32
C VAL A 349 8.83 -6.91 -19.03
N LYS A 350 8.33 -8.11 -19.35
CA LYS A 350 9.05 -9.38 -19.15
C LYS A 350 8.53 -10.50 -20.05
N SER A 351 9.35 -11.53 -20.22
CA SER A 351 8.93 -12.82 -20.78
C SER A 351 8.46 -13.76 -19.67
N THR A 352 7.42 -14.54 -19.96
CA THR A 352 6.88 -15.59 -19.06
C THR A 352 7.34 -17.00 -19.48
N GLY A 353 8.32 -17.10 -20.38
CA GLY A 353 8.79 -18.36 -20.96
C GLY A 353 8.33 -18.52 -22.41
N ASP A 354 7.07 -18.90 -22.59
CA ASP A 354 6.35 -19.05 -23.86
C ASP A 354 5.38 -17.89 -24.15
N GLY A 355 5.48 -16.82 -23.36
CA GLY A 355 4.61 -15.66 -23.42
C GLY A 355 5.32 -14.35 -23.04
N TYR A 356 4.56 -13.26 -23.11
CA TYR A 356 5.04 -11.91 -22.83
C TYR A 356 4.01 -11.09 -22.06
N LEU A 357 4.51 -10.23 -21.18
CA LEU A 357 3.77 -9.15 -20.55
C LEU A 357 4.14 -7.83 -21.23
N ILE A 358 3.16 -7.15 -21.78
CA ILE A 358 3.32 -5.88 -22.50
C ILE A 358 2.34 -4.85 -21.93
N THR A 359 2.78 -3.60 -21.84
CA THR A 359 1.97 -2.48 -21.35
C THR A 359 1.82 -1.39 -22.40
N PHE A 360 0.66 -0.73 -22.39
CA PHE A 360 0.32 0.39 -23.28
C PHE A 360 -0.40 1.49 -22.50
N ASP A 361 -0.34 2.69 -23.05
CA ASP A 361 -1.03 3.87 -22.48
C ASP A 361 -2.51 3.90 -22.85
N ALA A 362 -2.89 3.26 -23.97
CA ALA A 362 -4.27 3.21 -24.44
C ALA A 362 -4.72 1.81 -24.87
N PRO A 363 -5.99 1.44 -24.62
CA PRO A 363 -6.53 0.11 -24.96
C PRO A 363 -6.53 -0.18 -26.46
N THR A 364 -6.74 0.84 -27.30
CA THR A 364 -6.66 0.70 -28.76
C THR A 364 -5.27 0.26 -29.21
N GLN A 365 -4.19 0.79 -28.61
CA GLN A 365 -2.82 0.40 -28.93
C GLN A 365 -2.58 -1.08 -28.59
N GLY A 366 -3.03 -1.51 -27.40
CA GLY A 366 -2.94 -2.90 -26.97
C GLY A 366 -3.67 -3.86 -27.92
N ILE A 367 -4.90 -3.53 -28.35
CA ILE A 367 -5.64 -4.39 -29.29
C ILE A 367 -4.97 -4.43 -30.67
N ARG A 368 -4.52 -3.29 -31.22
CA ARG A 368 -3.84 -3.28 -32.53
C ARG A 368 -2.51 -4.03 -32.50
N CYS A 369 -1.78 -3.93 -31.38
CA CYS A 369 -0.59 -4.74 -31.15
C CYS A 369 -0.94 -6.23 -31.09
N ALA A 370 -1.99 -6.61 -30.37
CA ALA A 370 -2.46 -8.00 -30.27
C ALA A 370 -2.85 -8.59 -31.63
N GLU A 371 -3.61 -7.85 -32.45
CA GLU A 371 -3.98 -8.26 -33.81
C GLU A 371 -2.73 -8.50 -34.67
N ASN A 372 -1.79 -7.54 -34.67
CA ASN A 372 -0.56 -7.65 -35.44
C ASN A 372 0.33 -8.80 -34.97
N LEU A 373 0.42 -9.02 -33.66
CA LEU A 373 1.21 -10.08 -33.06
C LEU A 373 0.62 -11.46 -33.39
N ARG A 374 -0.69 -11.63 -33.23
CA ARG A 374 -1.40 -12.86 -33.62
C ARG A 374 -1.13 -13.20 -35.08
N ASP A 375 -1.34 -12.24 -35.98
CA ASP A 375 -1.18 -12.47 -37.43
C ASP A 375 0.28 -12.70 -37.83
N GLY A 376 1.23 -12.06 -37.13
CA GLY A 376 2.67 -12.24 -37.35
C GLY A 376 3.16 -13.61 -36.91
N VAL A 377 2.67 -14.11 -35.77
CA VAL A 377 3.07 -15.40 -35.18
C VAL A 377 2.39 -16.57 -35.89
N GLU A 378 1.15 -16.39 -36.37
CA GLU A 378 0.43 -17.38 -37.18
C GLU A 378 1.22 -17.76 -38.45
N ARG A 379 1.96 -16.81 -39.04
CA ARG A 379 2.86 -17.07 -40.20
C ARG A 379 4.07 -17.95 -39.86
N LEU A 380 4.42 -18.05 -38.58
CA LEU A 380 5.44 -18.99 -38.09
C LEU A 380 4.86 -20.39 -37.85
N GLY A 381 3.56 -20.60 -38.10
CA GLY A 381 2.85 -21.85 -37.79
C GLY A 381 2.57 -22.04 -36.31
N VAL A 382 2.59 -20.96 -35.52
CA VAL A 382 2.35 -20.96 -34.07
C VAL A 382 1.08 -20.18 -33.77
N GLU A 383 0.24 -20.74 -32.90
CA GLU A 383 -0.93 -20.03 -32.39
C GLU A 383 -0.62 -19.46 -31.00
N ILE A 384 -1.07 -18.25 -30.77
CA ILE A 384 -1.01 -17.60 -29.47
C ILE A 384 -2.42 -17.26 -28.99
N ARG A 385 -2.59 -17.25 -27.68
CA ARG A 385 -3.76 -16.68 -27.00
C ARG A 385 -3.37 -15.37 -26.35
N ILE A 386 -4.30 -14.41 -26.31
CA ILE A 386 -4.03 -13.06 -25.81
C ILE A 386 -5.14 -12.63 -24.85
N GLY A 387 -4.75 -12.08 -23.69
CA GLY A 387 -5.65 -11.47 -22.72
C GLY A 387 -5.32 -9.99 -22.52
N ILE A 388 -6.33 -9.11 -22.58
CA ILE A 388 -6.14 -7.66 -22.41
C ILE A 388 -7.10 -7.10 -21.36
N HIS A 389 -6.56 -6.27 -20.46
CA HIS A 389 -7.35 -5.49 -19.51
C HIS A 389 -6.79 -4.06 -19.39
N THR A 390 -7.63 -3.11 -18.98
CA THR A 390 -7.20 -1.74 -18.63
C THR A 390 -7.67 -1.42 -17.23
N GLY A 391 -6.73 -1.01 -16.39
CA GLY A 391 -6.97 -0.67 -14.98
C GLY A 391 -5.77 0.06 -14.39
N GLU A 392 -5.89 0.47 -13.13
CA GLU A 392 -4.75 1.06 -12.41
C GLU A 392 -3.70 -0.01 -12.13
N CYS A 393 -2.46 0.31 -12.50
CA CYS A 393 -1.28 -0.50 -12.25
C CYS A 393 -0.28 0.30 -11.44
N GLU A 394 0.36 -0.33 -10.47
CA GLU A 394 1.55 0.20 -9.78
C GLU A 394 2.76 0.05 -10.70
N LEU A 395 3.48 1.14 -10.93
CA LEU A 395 4.67 1.20 -11.77
C LEU A 395 5.91 1.04 -10.87
N MET A 396 6.76 0.09 -11.22
CA MET A 396 8.08 -0.13 -10.61
C MET A 396 9.16 0.12 -11.69
N ASP A 397 10.41 0.34 -11.28
CA ASP A 397 11.49 0.72 -12.21
C ASP A 397 11.63 -0.20 -13.43
N THR A 398 11.39 -1.51 -13.27
CA THR A 398 11.46 -2.51 -14.35
C THR A 398 10.26 -3.45 -14.41
N ASP A 399 9.19 -3.20 -13.64
CA ASP A 399 8.04 -4.11 -13.57
C ASP A 399 6.73 -3.35 -13.32
N ILE A 400 5.60 -4.07 -13.39
CA ILE A 400 4.28 -3.54 -13.06
C ILE A 400 3.53 -4.48 -12.11
N GLY A 401 2.81 -3.88 -11.16
CA GLY A 401 2.00 -4.57 -10.16
C GLY A 401 0.55 -4.10 -10.13
N GLY A 402 -0.24 -4.73 -9.28
CA GLY A 402 -1.64 -4.37 -9.04
C GLY A 402 -2.66 -5.33 -9.63
N ILE A 403 -3.91 -5.17 -9.20
CA ILE A 403 -5.02 -6.07 -9.54
C ILE A 403 -5.27 -6.15 -11.05
N ALA A 404 -5.02 -5.07 -11.80
CA ALA A 404 -5.20 -5.02 -13.25
C ALA A 404 -4.28 -6.02 -13.99
N VAL A 405 -3.06 -6.24 -13.49
CA VAL A 405 -2.11 -7.23 -14.04
C VAL A 405 -2.65 -8.64 -13.85
N HIS A 406 -3.17 -8.95 -12.65
CA HIS A 406 -3.77 -10.24 -12.36
C HIS A 406 -5.03 -10.49 -13.20
N ILE A 407 -5.89 -9.49 -13.37
CA ILE A 407 -7.08 -9.59 -14.22
C ILE A 407 -6.68 -9.92 -15.66
N ALA A 408 -5.72 -9.20 -16.25
CA ALA A 408 -5.24 -9.47 -17.61
C ALA A 408 -4.71 -10.91 -17.78
N ALA A 409 -3.92 -11.40 -16.81
CA ALA A 409 -3.41 -12.76 -16.81
C ALA A 409 -4.53 -13.82 -16.68
N ARG A 410 -5.60 -13.52 -15.93
CA ARG A 410 -6.75 -14.43 -15.80
C ARG A 410 -7.63 -14.42 -17.05
N ILE A 411 -7.76 -13.28 -17.72
CA ILE A 411 -8.43 -13.18 -19.04
C ILE A 411 -7.67 -14.01 -20.08
N LEU A 412 -6.33 -13.93 -20.11
CA LEU A 412 -5.49 -14.80 -20.96
C LEU A 412 -5.83 -16.28 -20.73
N GLY A 413 -5.99 -16.70 -19.47
CA GLY A 413 -6.33 -18.08 -19.12
C GLY A 413 -7.69 -18.56 -19.64
N GLN A 414 -8.59 -17.65 -20.00
CA GLN A 414 -9.89 -17.95 -20.61
C GLN A 414 -9.87 -17.89 -22.14
N ALA A 415 -8.78 -17.38 -22.74
CA ALA A 415 -8.66 -17.24 -24.19
C ALA A 415 -8.24 -18.56 -24.87
N GLY A 416 -8.92 -18.90 -25.96
CA GLY A 416 -8.55 -20.00 -26.86
C GLY A 416 -7.41 -19.65 -27.83
N GLY A 417 -6.96 -20.63 -28.61
CA GLY A 417 -5.92 -20.42 -29.61
C GLY A 417 -6.34 -19.46 -30.72
N GLY A 418 -5.49 -18.47 -31.01
CA GLY A 418 -5.77 -17.38 -31.95
C GLY A 418 -6.78 -16.35 -31.44
N GLU A 419 -7.29 -16.50 -30.22
CA GLU A 419 -8.28 -15.60 -29.62
C GLU A 419 -7.62 -14.43 -28.89
N ILE A 420 -8.20 -13.24 -29.07
CA ILE A 420 -7.87 -12.03 -28.30
C ILE A 420 -9.08 -11.74 -27.43
N LEU A 421 -8.95 -12.04 -26.14
CA LEU A 421 -10.02 -11.84 -25.17
C LEU A 421 -9.75 -10.59 -24.33
N VAL A 422 -10.77 -9.78 -24.14
CA VAL A 422 -10.65 -8.53 -23.38
C VAL A 422 -11.79 -8.39 -22.36
N SER A 423 -11.53 -7.64 -21.30
CA SER A 423 -12.58 -7.24 -20.35
C SER A 423 -13.57 -6.27 -20.98
N ARG A 424 -14.81 -6.22 -20.47
CA ARG A 424 -15.80 -5.17 -20.80
C ARG A 424 -15.23 -3.74 -20.74
N THR A 425 -14.41 -3.43 -19.73
CA THR A 425 -13.76 -2.12 -19.58
C THR A 425 -12.97 -1.73 -20.84
N VAL A 426 -12.24 -2.67 -21.43
CA VAL A 426 -11.47 -2.42 -22.66
C VAL A 426 -12.39 -2.13 -23.83
N ARG A 427 -13.49 -2.89 -24.00
CA ARG A 427 -14.51 -2.64 -25.03
C ARG A 427 -15.11 -1.25 -24.91
N ASP A 428 -15.51 -0.88 -23.69
CA ASP A 428 -16.21 0.37 -23.42
C ASP A 428 -15.29 1.59 -23.60
N LEU A 429 -13.97 1.43 -23.41
CA LEU A 429 -12.96 2.47 -23.64
C LEU A 429 -12.55 2.67 -25.11
N VAL A 430 -12.90 1.75 -26.02
CA VAL A 430 -12.52 1.84 -27.44
C VAL A 430 -13.73 2.04 -28.37
N VAL A 431 -14.86 2.47 -27.83
CA VAL A 431 -16.02 2.86 -28.63
C VAL A 431 -15.61 3.94 -29.65
N GLY A 432 -15.95 3.73 -30.92
CA GLY A 432 -15.57 4.63 -32.02
C GLY A 432 -14.21 4.33 -32.68
N SER A 433 -13.45 3.33 -32.22
CA SER A 433 -12.15 2.97 -32.82
C SER A 433 -12.23 2.02 -34.03
N GLY A 434 -13.45 1.66 -34.45
CA GLY A 434 -13.70 0.69 -35.52
C GLY A 434 -13.32 -0.77 -35.21
N ILE A 435 -13.11 -1.11 -33.93
CA ILE A 435 -12.82 -2.47 -33.48
C ILE A 435 -14.14 -3.21 -33.24
N GLY A 436 -14.29 -4.40 -33.84
CA GLY A 436 -15.44 -5.27 -33.63
C GLY A 436 -15.26 -6.19 -32.43
N PHE A 437 -16.35 -6.53 -31.74
CA PHE A 437 -16.36 -7.44 -30.59
C PHE A 437 -17.48 -8.47 -30.71
N ARG A 438 -17.23 -9.67 -30.18
CA ARG A 438 -18.24 -10.72 -29.98
C ARG A 438 -18.33 -11.05 -28.49
N GLU A 439 -19.56 -11.13 -27.97
CA GLU A 439 -19.79 -11.48 -26.56
C GLU A 439 -19.34 -12.91 -26.26
N ARG A 440 -18.68 -13.10 -25.12
CA ARG A 440 -18.27 -14.42 -24.63
C ARG A 440 -19.06 -14.85 -23.39
N GLY A 441 -19.40 -13.90 -22.52
CA GLY A 441 -20.26 -14.11 -21.34
C GLY A 441 -19.64 -13.61 -20.04
N LEU A 442 -20.35 -13.85 -18.94
CA LEU A 442 -19.90 -13.58 -17.58
C LEU A 442 -19.07 -14.76 -17.05
N VAL A 443 -17.95 -14.46 -16.40
CA VAL A 443 -17.08 -15.45 -15.74
C VAL A 443 -16.62 -14.96 -14.37
N GLU A 444 -16.40 -15.88 -13.45
CA GLU A 444 -15.68 -15.59 -12.21
C GLU A 444 -14.18 -15.83 -12.42
N LEU A 445 -13.37 -14.80 -12.21
CA LEU A 445 -11.92 -14.90 -12.31
C LEU A 445 -11.34 -15.28 -10.94
N ARG A 446 -10.61 -16.40 -10.88
CA ARG A 446 -10.04 -16.90 -9.62
C ARG A 446 -9.21 -15.84 -8.89
N GLY A 447 -9.65 -15.47 -7.69
CA GLY A 447 -8.99 -14.51 -6.81
C GLY A 447 -9.30 -13.04 -7.11
N VAL A 448 -10.25 -12.76 -8.02
CA VAL A 448 -10.74 -11.41 -8.31
C VAL A 448 -12.21 -11.34 -7.89
N PRO A 449 -12.62 -10.39 -7.02
CA PRO A 449 -14.01 -10.25 -6.63
C PRO A 449 -14.95 -9.94 -7.82
N GLY A 450 -16.18 -10.49 -7.77
CA GLY A 450 -17.26 -10.19 -8.70
C GLY A 450 -17.29 -11.03 -9.99
N GLU A 451 -18.36 -10.87 -10.76
CA GLU A 451 -18.51 -11.47 -12.09
C GLU A 451 -17.97 -10.52 -13.16
N TRP A 452 -17.24 -11.08 -14.13
CA TRP A 452 -16.55 -10.32 -15.17
C TRP A 452 -17.08 -10.67 -16.55
N GLU A 453 -17.59 -9.69 -17.27
CA GLU A 453 -18.02 -9.86 -18.66
C GLU A 453 -16.81 -9.78 -19.59
N LEU A 454 -16.57 -10.86 -20.34
CA LEU A 454 -15.50 -10.96 -21.33
C LEU A 454 -16.05 -10.89 -22.75
N VAL A 455 -15.28 -10.26 -23.63
CA VAL A 455 -15.59 -10.15 -25.06
C VAL A 455 -14.37 -10.46 -25.90
N ALA A 456 -14.58 -11.14 -27.03
CA ALA A 456 -13.52 -11.47 -27.97
C ALA A 456 -13.43 -10.40 -29.07
N VAL A 457 -12.22 -10.00 -29.44
CA VAL A 457 -11.99 -9.09 -30.58
C VAL A 457 -12.31 -9.85 -31.88
N ASP A 458 -13.13 -9.25 -32.75
CA ASP A 458 -13.51 -9.86 -34.02
C ASP A 458 -12.35 -9.79 -35.03
N ARG A 459 -12.04 -10.92 -35.66
CA ARG A 459 -10.96 -11.04 -36.66
C ARG A 459 -11.19 -10.21 -37.92
N HIS A 460 -12.44 -9.84 -38.22
CA HIS A 460 -12.82 -9.15 -39.45
C HIS A 460 -13.25 -7.68 -39.27
N GLY A 461 -13.02 -7.09 -38.08
CA GLY A 461 -13.55 -5.77 -37.73
C GLY A 461 -15.08 -5.78 -37.60
N THR A 462 -15.71 -4.62 -37.44
CA THR A 462 -17.19 -4.55 -37.41
C THR A 462 -17.75 -5.20 -38.68
N GLY A 463 -18.38 -6.38 -38.55
CA GLY A 463 -19.03 -7.05 -39.66
C GLY A 463 -19.92 -6.08 -40.45
N ILE A 464 -20.08 -6.36 -41.75
CA ILE A 464 -20.64 -5.55 -42.85
C ILE A 464 -22.10 -5.03 -42.65
N ALA A 465 -22.58 -4.85 -41.43
CA ALA A 465 -23.83 -4.15 -41.11
C ALA A 465 -23.76 -3.47 -39.73
N SER A 466 -22.80 -2.58 -39.48
CA SER A 466 -22.83 -1.80 -38.23
C SER A 466 -24.04 -0.86 -38.24
N ARG A 467 -24.76 -0.81 -37.11
CA ARG A 467 -25.90 0.09 -36.89
C ARG A 467 -25.50 1.56 -37.09
N GLU A 468 -24.23 1.90 -36.86
CA GLU A 468 -23.65 3.21 -37.16
C GLU A 468 -23.55 3.50 -38.66
N ALA A 469 -23.17 2.52 -39.50
CA ALA A 469 -23.18 2.70 -40.96
C ALA A 469 -24.61 2.85 -41.50
N GLN A 470 -25.59 2.15 -40.92
CA GLN A 470 -27.01 2.35 -41.22
C GLN A 470 -27.55 3.71 -40.74
N LEU A 471 -27.08 4.21 -39.60
CA LEU A 471 -27.42 5.54 -39.07
C LEU A 471 -26.75 6.67 -39.86
N ALA A 472 -25.51 6.48 -40.31
CA ALA A 472 -24.77 7.44 -41.14
C ALA A 472 -25.27 7.47 -42.61
N ALA A 473 -25.78 6.33 -43.11
CA ALA A 473 -26.43 6.24 -44.42
C ALA A 473 -27.92 6.64 -44.39
N ALA A 474 -28.48 6.97 -43.22
CA ALA A 474 -29.83 7.51 -43.12
C ALA A 474 -29.89 8.85 -43.87
N PRO A 475 -30.84 9.04 -44.81
CA PRO A 475 -30.88 10.26 -45.61
C PRO A 475 -31.08 11.48 -44.72
N THR A 476 -30.25 12.50 -44.92
CA THR A 476 -30.39 13.80 -44.27
C THR A 476 -31.80 14.35 -44.56
N PRO A 477 -32.60 14.71 -43.53
CA PRO A 477 -33.91 15.30 -43.78
C PRO A 477 -33.75 16.58 -44.60
N GLY A 478 -34.37 16.63 -45.78
CA GLY A 478 -34.32 17.80 -46.65
C GLY A 478 -34.91 19.05 -45.97
N PRO A 479 -34.54 20.27 -46.42
CA PRO A 479 -35.06 21.50 -45.84
C PRO A 479 -36.58 21.54 -45.99
N ARG A 480 -37.30 21.66 -44.85
CA ARG A 480 -38.75 21.88 -44.85
C ARG A 480 -39.04 23.17 -45.62
N THR A 481 -39.75 23.06 -46.74
CA THR A 481 -40.04 24.16 -47.68
C THR A 481 -41.02 25.23 -47.15
N SER A 482 -41.52 25.11 -45.92
CA SER A 482 -42.24 26.20 -45.26
C SER A 482 -42.03 26.21 -43.74
N MET A 483 -41.59 27.36 -43.22
CA MET A 483 -41.57 27.64 -41.77
C MET A 483 -43.00 27.76 -41.24
N ARG A 484 -43.29 27.18 -40.06
CA ARG A 484 -44.58 27.40 -39.39
C ARG A 484 -44.68 28.87 -38.98
N ARG A 485 -45.91 29.40 -38.85
CA ARG A 485 -46.15 30.80 -38.44
C ARG A 485 -45.47 31.14 -37.10
N SER A 486 -45.36 30.17 -36.20
CA SER A 486 -44.60 30.26 -34.94
C SER A 486 -43.12 30.53 -35.16
N ASP A 487 -42.50 29.87 -36.14
CA ASP A 487 -41.06 29.94 -36.39
C ASP A 487 -40.70 31.29 -37.02
N ARG A 488 -41.59 31.86 -37.85
CA ARG A 488 -41.44 33.23 -38.37
C ARG A 488 -41.52 34.27 -37.26
N ALA A 489 -42.44 34.10 -36.30
CA ALA A 489 -42.56 35.02 -35.17
C ALA A 489 -41.30 35.01 -34.30
N VAL A 490 -40.76 33.82 -34.00
CA VAL A 490 -39.52 33.67 -33.21
C VAL A 490 -38.31 34.24 -33.95
N ALA A 491 -38.19 34.02 -35.26
CA ALA A 491 -37.09 34.58 -36.06
C ALA A 491 -37.13 36.12 -36.16
N VAL A 492 -38.33 36.72 -36.23
CA VAL A 492 -38.50 38.18 -36.21
C VAL A 492 -38.17 38.75 -34.82
N LEU A 493 -38.60 38.08 -33.75
CA LEU A 493 -38.27 38.45 -32.37
C LEU A 493 -36.76 38.41 -32.12
N ALA A 494 -36.08 37.37 -32.62
CA ALA A 494 -34.64 37.17 -32.50
C ALA A 494 -33.83 38.25 -33.23
N ARG A 495 -34.33 38.78 -34.35
CA ARG A 495 -33.64 39.83 -35.12
C ARG A 495 -33.84 41.24 -34.57
N ARG A 496 -35.02 41.55 -34.01
CA ARG A 496 -35.33 42.93 -33.58
C ARG A 496 -35.11 43.17 -32.09
N THR A 497 -35.19 42.13 -31.26
CA THR A 497 -35.19 42.25 -29.80
C THR A 497 -34.51 41.04 -29.16
N PRO A 498 -33.21 40.80 -29.43
CA PRO A 498 -32.50 39.60 -28.97
C PRO A 498 -32.41 39.48 -27.43
N TRP A 499 -32.59 40.57 -26.69
CA TRP A 499 -32.60 40.56 -25.23
C TRP A 499 -33.87 39.94 -24.62
N ILE A 500 -35.01 39.93 -25.34
CA ILE A 500 -36.27 39.30 -24.86
C ILE A 500 -36.12 37.77 -24.81
N LEU A 501 -35.49 37.17 -25.83
CA LEU A 501 -35.19 35.72 -25.84
C LEU A 501 -34.19 35.33 -24.73
N ARG A 502 -33.21 36.19 -24.45
CA ARG A 502 -32.28 36.00 -23.31
C ARG A 502 -32.96 36.15 -21.95
N GLY A 503 -34.01 36.97 -21.85
CA GLY A 503 -34.83 37.11 -20.65
C GLY A 503 -35.74 35.91 -20.39
N MET A 504 -36.34 35.34 -21.44
CA MET A 504 -37.19 34.14 -21.32
C MET A 504 -36.42 32.87 -20.96
N ALA A 505 -35.19 32.71 -21.46
CA ALA A 505 -34.33 31.59 -21.07
C ALA A 505 -33.86 31.65 -19.61
N ARG A 506 -33.91 32.83 -18.97
CA ARG A 506 -33.55 33.03 -17.54
C ARG A 506 -34.74 32.89 -16.58
N LEU A 507 -35.96 32.75 -17.08
CA LEU A 507 -37.20 32.65 -16.27
C LEU A 507 -37.86 31.26 -16.35
N ALA A 508 -37.23 30.27 -17.00
CA ALA A 508 -37.67 28.88 -16.92
C ALA A 508 -37.17 28.27 -15.59
N PRO A 509 -38.05 27.87 -14.66
CA PRO A 509 -37.62 27.21 -13.43
C PRO A 509 -37.04 25.82 -13.75
N ILE A 510 -35.90 25.52 -13.15
CA ILE A 510 -35.36 24.16 -13.02
C ILE A 510 -36.34 23.42 -12.11
N THR A 511 -37.16 22.52 -12.65
CA THR A 511 -37.96 21.59 -11.86
C THR A 511 -37.26 20.24 -11.80
N ASP A 512 -36.83 19.91 -10.58
CA ASP A 512 -36.40 18.59 -10.11
C ASP A 512 -37.46 17.49 -10.30
N GLY A 513 -36.96 16.26 -10.38
CA GLY A 513 -37.55 15.08 -9.72
C GLY A 513 -38.92 14.58 -10.18
N GLY A 514 -38.92 13.57 -11.05
CA GLY A 514 -40.08 12.72 -11.33
C GLY A 514 -39.85 11.27 -10.88
N GLN A 515 -40.33 10.95 -9.67
CA GLN A 515 -40.42 9.61 -9.11
C GLN A 515 -41.32 8.67 -9.93
N LEU A 516 -41.00 7.39 -9.79
CA LEU A 516 -41.87 6.21 -9.89
C LEU A 516 -43.35 6.48 -9.57
N ALA A 517 -44.25 5.96 -10.42
CA ALA A 517 -45.59 5.56 -10.01
C ALA A 517 -45.97 4.25 -10.71
N ALA A 518 -46.04 3.18 -9.90
CA ALA A 518 -46.80 1.98 -10.20
C ALA A 518 -48.29 2.26 -9.93
N GLY A 519 -49.21 1.67 -10.72
CA GLY A 519 -50.64 1.73 -10.45
C GLY A 519 -51.55 1.38 -11.62
N THR A 520 -51.67 0.08 -11.90
CA THR A 520 -52.84 -0.65 -12.43
C THR A 520 -54.19 0.09 -12.57
N THR A 521 -54.88 -0.04 -13.72
CA THR A 521 -56.10 -0.88 -13.93
C THR A 521 -56.87 -0.53 -15.23
N SER A 522 -57.47 -1.57 -15.85
CA SER A 522 -58.60 -1.54 -16.83
C SER A 522 -58.27 -0.92 -18.21
N ARG A 523 -58.22 -1.66 -19.32
CA ARG A 523 -59.19 -2.61 -19.89
C ARG A 523 -58.51 -3.53 -20.90
#